data_AF-A0A945PKK4-F1
#
_entry.id   AF-A0A945PKK4-F1
#
_cell.length_a   1.000
_cell.length_b   1.000
_cell.length_c   1.000
_cell.angle_alpha   90.00
_cell.angle_beta   90.00
_cell.angle_gamma   90.00
#
_symmetry.space_group_name_H-M   'P 1'
#
loop_
_entity.id
_entity.type
_entity.pdbx_description
1 polymer ?
#
loop_
_entity_poly.entity_id
_entity_poly.type
_entity_poly.pdbx_seq_one_letter_code
_entity_poly.pdbx_strand_id
1 'polypeptide(L)'
;MSIKDNSAVSFHYSLADDEGQQLDSSAGKEPLAYLHGAGNIIPGLENALTGKAVGDSMTVAVSAAEGYGEVQQELIQDVPRTSF
;
A
#
# COMPACT_ATOMS: atom_id res chain seq x y z
N MET A 1 -8.72 -10.14 -19.00
CA MET A 1 -9.69 -9.79 -17.94
C MET A 1 -9.07 -8.66 -17.14
N SER A 2 -9.79 -7.57 -16.89
CA SER A 2 -9.29 -6.41 -16.14
C SER A 2 -9.77 -6.44 -14.70
N ILE A 3 -9.00 -5.84 -13.79
CA ILE A 3 -9.33 -5.66 -12.38
C ILE A 3 -10.52 -4.71 -12.25
N LYS A 4 -11.47 -5.07 -11.40
CA LYS A 4 -12.69 -4.33 -11.03
C LYS A 4 -13.24 -4.83 -9.70
N ASP A 5 -14.26 -4.19 -9.15
CA ASP A 5 -14.91 -4.60 -7.90
C ASP A 5 -15.22 -6.10 -7.85
N ASN A 6 -14.95 -6.70 -6.69
CA ASN A 6 -15.08 -8.13 -6.39
C ASN A 6 -14.11 -9.04 -7.15
N SER A 7 -13.05 -8.49 -7.76
CA SER A 7 -11.97 -9.30 -8.33
C SER A 7 -11.01 -9.75 -7.23
N ALA A 8 -10.75 -11.06 -7.14
CA ALA A 8 -9.63 -11.58 -6.36
C ALA A 8 -8.34 -11.41 -7.17
N VAL A 9 -7.37 -10.69 -6.62
CA VAL A 9 -6.14 -10.31 -7.32
C VAL A 9 -4.94 -10.68 -6.45
N SER A 10 -3.88 -11.20 -7.09
CA SER A 10 -2.59 -11.41 -6.46
C SER A 10 -1.51 -10.67 -7.23
N PHE A 11 -0.63 -9.94 -6.54
CA PHE A 11 0.47 -9.22 -7.18
C PHE A 11 1.73 -9.21 -6.31
N HIS A 12 2.89 -9.09 -6.97
CA HIS A 12 4.14 -8.75 -6.31
C HIS A 12 4.32 -7.24 -6.30
N TYR A 13 4.87 -6.72 -5.21
CA TYR A 13 5.18 -5.31 -5.02
C TYR A 13 6.51 -5.10 -4.30
N SER A 14 7.02 -3.88 -4.46
CA SER A 14 8.04 -3.26 -3.62
C SER A 14 7.52 -1.88 -3.21
N LEU A 15 7.62 -1.55 -1.93
CA LEU A 15 7.25 -0.26 -1.36
C LEU A 15 8.52 0.45 -0.89
N ALA A 16 8.67 1.70 -1.27
CA ALA A 16 9.75 2.57 -0.82
C ALA A 16 9.19 3.94 -0.42
N ASP A 17 9.93 4.67 0.40
CA ASP A 17 9.64 6.07 0.68
C ASP A 17 10.18 7.01 -0.42
N ASP A 18 9.97 8.31 -0.25
CA ASP A 18 10.38 9.35 -1.20
C ASP A 18 11.91 9.46 -1.35
N GLU A 19 12.68 8.93 -0.39
CA GLU A 19 14.14 8.85 -0.46
C GLU A 19 14.64 7.57 -1.14
N GLY A 20 13.71 6.68 -1.53
CA GLY A 20 14.00 5.40 -2.17
C GLY A 20 14.40 4.30 -1.19
N GLN A 21 14.26 4.52 0.12
CA GLN A 21 14.48 3.48 1.11
C GLN A 21 13.31 2.49 1.04
N GLN A 22 13.64 1.21 0.81
CA GLN A 22 12.63 0.15 0.80
C GLN A 22 12.02 -0.03 2.19
N LEU A 23 10.69 0.08 2.26
CA LEU A 23 9.90 -0.12 3.48
C LEU A 23 9.34 -1.54 3.55
N ASP A 24 8.87 -2.09 2.44
CA ASP A 24 8.35 -3.47 2.36
C ASP A 24 8.52 -4.05 0.96
N SER A 25 8.48 -5.38 0.85
CA SER A 25 8.53 -6.09 -0.42
C SER A 25 7.98 -7.52 -0.31
N SER A 26 7.31 -7.94 -1.37
CA SER A 26 6.92 -9.33 -1.60
C SER A 26 8.01 -10.18 -2.27
N ALA A 27 9.17 -9.60 -2.61
CA ALA A 27 10.24 -10.32 -3.27
C ALA A 27 10.74 -11.50 -2.40
N GLY A 28 10.83 -12.69 -3.01
CA GLY A 28 11.22 -13.92 -2.32
C GLY A 28 10.15 -14.53 -1.41
N LYS A 29 8.91 -14.02 -1.46
CA LYS A 29 7.74 -14.53 -0.73
C LYS A 29 6.59 -14.80 -1.72
N GLU A 30 5.47 -15.31 -1.21
CA GLU A 30 4.22 -15.40 -1.99
C GLU A 30 3.67 -14.00 -2.34
N PRO A 31 2.99 -13.84 -3.49
CA PRO A 31 2.37 -12.58 -3.86
C PRO A 31 1.28 -12.18 -2.87
N LEU A 32 1.08 -10.87 -2.71
CA LEU A 32 0.00 -10.34 -1.88
C LEU A 32 -1.33 -10.59 -2.58
N ALA A 33 -2.21 -11.36 -1.94
CA ALA A 33 -3.59 -11.55 -2.39
C ALA A 33 -4.54 -10.58 -1.70
N TYR A 34 -5.44 -9.96 -2.44
CA TYR A 34 -6.46 -9.06 -1.92
C TYR A 34 -7.77 -9.16 -2.72
N LEU A 35 -8.86 -8.66 -2.14
CA LEU A 35 -10.15 -8.51 -2.82
C LEU A 35 -10.36 -7.05 -3.21
N HIS A 36 -10.49 -6.79 -4.51
CA HIS A 36 -10.63 -5.44 -5.03
C HIS A 36 -12.00 -4.84 -4.70
N GLY A 37 -12.01 -3.62 -4.16
CA GLY A 37 -13.18 -2.91 -3.66
C GLY A 37 -13.53 -3.25 -2.20
N ALA A 38 -12.70 -4.04 -1.51
CA ALA A 38 -12.93 -4.43 -0.13
C ALA A 38 -12.07 -3.65 0.89
N GLY A 39 -11.28 -2.67 0.44
CA GLY A 39 -10.43 -1.85 1.31
C GLY A 39 -9.35 -2.67 2.03
N ASN A 40 -8.84 -3.72 1.40
CA ASN A 40 -7.80 -4.59 1.98
C ASN A 40 -6.39 -4.00 1.86
N ILE A 41 -6.20 -3.05 0.93
CA ILE A 41 -4.93 -2.37 0.67
C ILE A 41 -5.17 -0.85 0.66
N ILE A 42 -4.09 -0.07 0.65
CA ILE A 42 -4.17 1.38 0.66
C ILE A 42 -4.99 1.92 -0.55
N PRO A 43 -5.89 2.90 -0.35
CA PRO A 43 -6.80 3.39 -1.38
C PRO A 43 -6.10 3.82 -2.68
N GLY A 44 -4.96 4.52 -2.58
CA GLY A 44 -4.25 5.00 -3.77
C GLY A 44 -3.73 3.87 -4.65
N LEU A 45 -3.31 2.75 -4.05
CA LEU A 45 -2.88 1.57 -4.79
C LEU A 45 -4.06 0.81 -5.39
N GLU A 46 -5.15 0.63 -4.64
CA GLU A 46 -6.36 -0.03 -5.15
C GLU A 46 -6.92 0.73 -6.37
N ASN A 47 -7.05 2.05 -6.26
CA ASN A 47 -7.49 2.91 -7.35
C ASN A 47 -6.61 2.78 -8.59
N ALA A 48 -5.28 2.78 -8.42
CA ALA A 48 -4.33 2.67 -9.53
C ALA A 48 -4.36 1.30 -10.25
N LEU A 49 -4.76 0.24 -9.53
CA LEU A 49 -4.91 -1.11 -10.08
C LEU A 49 -6.22 -1.29 -10.87
N THR A 50 -7.20 -0.40 -10.72
CA THR A 50 -8.48 -0.48 -11.44
C THR A 50 -8.26 -0.50 -12.95
N GLY A 51 -8.87 -1.45 -13.64
CA GLY A 51 -8.77 -1.60 -15.09
C GLY A 51 -7.47 -2.22 -15.60
N LYS A 52 -6.47 -2.47 -14.75
CA LYS A 52 -5.24 -3.17 -15.12
C LYS A 52 -5.50 -4.65 -15.40
N ALA A 53 -4.59 -5.26 -16.15
CA ALA A 53 -4.66 -6.67 -16.52
C ALA A 53 -3.51 -7.47 -15.90
N VAL A 54 -3.67 -8.79 -15.88
CA VAL A 54 -2.60 -9.71 -15.46
C VAL A 54 -1.37 -9.51 -16.34
N GLY A 55 -0.21 -9.37 -15.70
CA GLY A 55 1.07 -9.13 -16.36
C GLY A 55 1.46 -7.65 -16.45
N ASP A 56 0.55 -6.72 -16.16
CA ASP A 56 0.89 -5.30 -16.06
C ASP A 56 1.82 -5.05 -14.89
N SER A 57 2.78 -4.15 -15.10
CA SER A 57 3.67 -3.62 -14.05
C SER A 57 3.61 -2.10 -14.08
N MET A 58 3.63 -1.48 -12.92
CA MET A 58 3.54 -0.03 -12.79
C MET A 58 4.20 0.46 -11.50
N THR A 59 4.60 1.72 -11.52
CA THR A 59 5.01 2.48 -10.35
C THR A 59 3.95 3.52 -10.07
N VAL A 60 3.50 3.60 -8.83
CA VAL A 60 2.45 4.52 -8.38
C VAL A 60 3.01 5.31 -7.22
N ALA A 61 2.99 6.64 -7.32
CA ALA A 61 3.20 7.51 -6.18
C ALA A 61 1.87 7.63 -5.43
N VAL A 62 1.87 7.31 -4.13
CA VAL A 62 0.67 7.36 -3.29
C VAL A 62 0.89 8.44 -2.24
N SER A 63 0.01 9.43 -2.21
CA SER A 63 0.06 10.48 -1.19
C SER A 63 -0.18 9.89 0.20
N ALA A 64 0.28 10.59 1.25
CA ALA A 64 0.03 10.15 2.63
C ALA A 64 -1.47 9.91 2.88
N ALA A 65 -2.34 10.82 2.43
CA ALA A 65 -3.80 10.73 2.59
C ALA A 65 -4.43 9.49 1.91
N GLU A 66 -3.90 9.04 0.78
CA GLU A 66 -4.36 7.83 0.07
C GLU A 66 -3.57 6.56 0.44
N GLY A 67 -2.54 6.72 1.27
CA GLY A 67 -1.67 5.68 1.77
C GLY A 67 -2.00 5.33 3.22
N TYR A 68 -1.13 5.76 4.13
CA TYR A 68 -1.19 5.44 5.56
C TYR A 68 -1.75 6.56 6.43
N GLY A 69 -2.27 7.63 5.82
CA GLY A 69 -2.79 8.82 6.49
C GLY A 69 -1.73 9.90 6.68
N GLU A 70 -2.21 11.12 6.94
CA GLU A 70 -1.35 12.25 7.30
C GLU A 70 -0.87 12.13 8.75
N VAL A 71 0.21 12.85 9.06
CA VAL A 71 0.72 12.94 10.43
C VAL A 71 -0.34 13.57 11.33
N GLN A 72 -0.80 12.82 12.31
CA GLN A 72 -1.73 13.30 13.33
C GLN A 72 -0.93 13.85 14.51
N GLN A 73 -0.78 15.17 14.58
CA GLN A 73 -0.01 15.85 15.63
C GLN A 73 -0.52 15.52 17.04
N GLU A 74 -1.83 15.29 17.18
CA GLU A 74 -2.49 14.87 18.41
C GLU A 74 -2.08 13.49 18.93
N LEU A 75 -1.51 12.63 18.07
CA LEU A 75 -0.97 11.33 18.47
C LEU A 75 0.51 11.41 18.91
N ILE A 76 1.17 12.56 18.77
CA ILE A 76 2.55 12.76 19.19
C ILE A 76 2.56 13.12 20.69
N GLN A 77 3.34 12.38 21.48
CA GLN A 77 3.40 12.57 22.93
C GLN A 77 4.84 12.50 23.43
N ASP A 78 5.19 13.43 24.33
CA ASP A 78 6.42 13.39 25.09
C ASP A 78 6.27 12.44 26.28
N VAL A 79 7.07 11.38 26.30
CA VAL A 79 7.05 10.36 27.34
C VAL A 79 8.34 10.42 28.16
N PRO A 80 8.28 10.51 29.51
CA PRO A 80 9.47 10.49 30.36
C PRO A 80 10.29 9.21 30.15
N ARG A 81 11.63 9.34 30.18
CA ARG A 81 12.55 8.19 30.03
C ARG A 81 12.34 7.08 31.06
N THR A 82 11.77 7.39 32.21
CA THR A 82 11.46 6.43 33.29
C THR A 82 10.27 5.50 32.98
N SER A 83 9.57 5.74 31.88
CA SER A 83 8.38 4.97 31.48
C SER A 83 8.70 3.84 30.48
N PHE A 84 9.97 3.64 30.13
CA PHE A 84 10.49 2.54 29.31
C PHE A 84 11.59 1.81 30.08
#